data_AF-K6DA99-F1
#
_entry.id   AF-K6DA99-F1
#
_cell.length_a   1.000
_cell.length_b   1.000
_cell.length_c   1.000
_cell.angle_alpha   90.00
_cell.angle_beta   90.00
_cell.angle_gamma   90.00
#
_symmetry.space_group_name_H-M   'P 1'
#
loop_
_entity.id
_entity.type
_entity.pdbx_description
1 polymer ?
#
loop_
_entity_poly.entity_id
_entity_poly.type
_entity_poly.pdbx_seq_one_letter_code
_entity_poly.pdbx_strand_id
1 'polypeptide(L)'
;MKAKKSIAILLTFLLLVMQCYPFSDIFAGGHVEAADTLVEVKVLTDVNVNATLNPGTGDHYELGLNMSSGDGLLDVKLVGADGVAIFYAPDLAGKLSVEEKANVRVELLPVTMNDLPTLNNLVGQLTSELNGLVNKLVGGIESILNNPLTGWLLNVQGLTKLTTSLTALNNLNKSLEDLTAYNGQADVQVLDNGLLIVDFGEGLGNHLNTVVNDVVIELLENVADAIEGVKVGGVAGYLLSPVVNPTIGLLKGLVTTMINPLITNLTNGVIDLTNDLVKLHVIGNTTVSLNVLLDKPAGVVGETKIYGAVATDALIDITLLSKLTNWDSIFINEEESEEENVDYNLAFNQSEYKINVKQTDIDYDGIEEIWYKDLYNELNVVPLSGEDHIKLPKKEDLELTWKIKEGKHVAKIDETGKVTAQGVGKAVIGVTAIDKNDQVRTATAELLVNLKNMEFSKPLYVYPDDGDDMFEKLIIEPDGFNKTREVFEWSLTSEDSTVDNLALKVDGNGKVKQNGDKCGFVILKVKLKETYDRIDGILEDSNDQAMTLIKINKIDGPIKDPVKEW
;
A
#
# COMPACT_ATOMS: atom_id res chain seq x y z
N MET A 1 -4.46 -56.43 28.01
CA MET A 1 -3.30 -56.80 28.86
C MET A 1 -2.52 -57.90 28.15
N LYS A 2 -1.33 -57.57 27.61
CA LYS A 2 -0.21 -58.41 27.13
C LYS A 2 -0.53 -59.58 26.16
N ALA A 3 0.13 -59.79 25.02
CA ALA A 3 1.24 -59.10 24.37
C ALA A 3 1.28 -59.53 22.89
N LYS A 4 1.50 -58.54 22.03
CA LYS A 4 1.82 -58.65 20.61
C LYS A 4 3.16 -59.36 20.42
N LYS A 5 3.26 -60.27 19.45
CA LYS A 5 4.52 -60.63 18.77
C LYS A 5 4.23 -61.24 17.39
N SER A 6 4.97 -60.76 16.41
CA SER A 6 5.25 -61.39 15.11
C SER A 6 4.20 -61.23 14.00
N ILE A 7 4.35 -60.18 13.19
CA ILE A 7 4.47 -60.17 11.72
C ILE A 7 4.67 -58.69 11.34
N ALA A 8 5.93 -58.25 11.39
CA ALA A 8 6.42 -56.98 10.88
C ALA A 8 7.88 -57.22 10.46
N ILE A 9 8.05 -58.01 9.41
CA ILE A 9 9.33 -58.25 8.73
C ILE A 9 9.08 -57.92 7.26
N LEU A 10 9.04 -56.63 6.95
CA LEU A 10 9.39 -56.09 5.63
C LEU A 10 9.51 -54.54 5.63
N LEU A 11 9.75 -53.93 6.79
CA LEU A 11 9.94 -52.47 6.92
C LEU A 11 11.14 -52.19 7.82
N THR A 12 12.26 -52.85 7.51
CA THR A 12 13.52 -52.73 8.26
C THR A 12 14.69 -52.86 7.29
N PHE A 13 14.76 -51.96 6.31
CA PHE A 13 15.97 -51.77 5.51
C PHE A 13 16.20 -50.34 4.98
N LEU A 14 15.43 -49.33 5.39
CA LEU A 14 15.61 -47.98 4.85
C LEU A 14 15.58 -46.83 5.87
N LEU A 15 15.88 -47.12 7.15
CA LEU A 15 15.99 -46.07 8.17
C LEU A 15 16.95 -46.48 9.28
N LEU A 16 18.25 -46.62 8.93
CA LEU A 16 19.33 -46.52 9.92
C LEU A 16 20.74 -46.40 9.29
N VAL A 17 21.03 -45.31 8.56
CA VAL A 17 22.43 -44.81 8.50
C VAL A 17 22.39 -43.29 8.38
N MET A 18 22.37 -42.62 9.53
CA MET A 18 22.93 -41.29 9.65
C MET A 18 23.87 -41.28 10.86
N GLN A 19 25.10 -40.83 10.58
CA GLN A 19 26.07 -40.20 11.48
C GLN A 19 27.15 -41.06 12.17
N CYS A 20 28.31 -40.39 12.29
CA CYS A 20 29.63 -40.77 12.83
C CYS A 20 30.55 -41.46 11.80
N TYR A 21 31.68 -40.89 11.31
CA TYR A 21 32.65 -39.94 11.88
C TYR A 21 33.58 -39.37 10.75
N PRO A 22 34.51 -38.43 11.04
CA PRO A 22 34.99 -37.38 10.13
C PRO A 22 36.38 -37.70 9.54
N PHE A 23 36.85 -36.92 8.56
CA PHE A 23 38.23 -36.39 8.49
C PHE A 23 38.36 -35.46 7.27
N SER A 24 39.04 -34.34 7.52
CA SER A 24 39.41 -33.25 6.62
C SER A 24 40.19 -33.66 5.36
N ASP A 25 39.97 -32.88 4.30
CA ASP A 25 40.83 -32.52 3.16
C ASP A 25 41.80 -33.55 2.60
N ILE A 26 41.74 -33.75 1.26
CA ILE A 26 42.85 -33.52 0.31
C ILE A 26 42.59 -34.22 -1.04
N PHE A 27 42.73 -33.44 -2.13
CA PHE A 27 42.81 -33.74 -3.57
C PHE A 27 41.54 -34.00 -4.41
N ALA A 28 41.02 -32.90 -4.97
CA ALA A 28 41.13 -32.52 -6.39
C ALA A 28 40.56 -33.45 -7.49
N GLY A 29 39.67 -32.85 -8.30
CA GLY A 29 39.65 -33.06 -9.75
C GLY A 29 38.57 -33.99 -10.26
N GLY A 30 37.39 -33.44 -10.52
CA GLY A 30 36.32 -34.13 -11.26
C GLY A 30 35.04 -33.32 -11.26
N HIS A 31 34.96 -32.33 -12.15
CA HIS A 31 33.68 -31.71 -12.51
C HIS A 31 32.74 -32.81 -12.99
N VAL A 32 31.73 -33.13 -12.18
CA VAL A 32 30.49 -33.69 -12.70
C VAL A 32 29.58 -32.48 -12.85
N GLU A 33 29.58 -31.90 -14.06
CA GLU A 33 28.53 -30.97 -14.47
C GLU A 33 27.21 -31.73 -14.36
N ALA A 34 26.44 -31.40 -13.32
CA ALA A 34 25.00 -31.56 -13.40
C ALA A 34 24.56 -30.62 -14.52
N ALA A 35 24.22 -31.19 -15.67
CA ALA A 35 23.48 -30.50 -16.70
C ALA A 35 22.07 -30.21 -16.14
N ASP A 36 21.97 -29.16 -15.33
CA ASP A 36 20.72 -28.41 -15.21
C ASP A 36 20.51 -27.78 -16.59
N THR A 37 19.59 -28.35 -17.36
CA THR A 37 19.04 -27.68 -18.52
C THR A 37 18.31 -26.45 -18.01
N LEU A 38 19.02 -25.32 -17.92
CA LEU A 38 18.44 -23.99 -17.86
C LEU A 38 17.54 -23.85 -19.08
N VAL A 39 16.24 -24.04 -18.90
CA VAL A 39 15.25 -23.49 -19.82
C VAL A 39 15.49 -21.98 -19.76
N GLU A 40 15.99 -21.42 -20.85
CA GLU A 40 16.27 -19.99 -20.95
C GLU A 40 14.94 -19.24 -20.97
N VAL A 41 14.45 -18.85 -19.79
CA VAL A 41 13.24 -18.04 -19.64
C VAL A 41 13.52 -16.68 -20.28
N LYS A 42 12.91 -16.45 -21.45
CA LYS A 42 13.00 -15.17 -22.16
C LYS A 42 11.88 -14.26 -21.68
N VAL A 43 12.26 -13.17 -21.03
CA VAL A 43 11.34 -12.15 -20.54
C VAL A 43 11.41 -10.94 -21.46
N LEU A 44 10.27 -10.49 -21.96
CA LEU A 44 10.11 -9.26 -22.72
C LEU A 44 10.09 -8.07 -21.76
N THR A 45 11.05 -7.17 -21.91
CA THR A 45 11.19 -5.94 -21.12
C THR A 45 10.90 -4.67 -21.94
N ASP A 46 10.21 -4.81 -23.07
CA ASP A 46 9.69 -3.67 -23.86
C ASP A 46 8.17 -3.77 -23.90
N VAL A 47 7.56 -3.68 -22.71
CA VAL A 47 6.11 -3.68 -22.54
C VAL A 47 5.67 -2.35 -21.95
N ASN A 48 4.55 -1.83 -22.44
CA ASN A 48 3.88 -0.72 -21.81
C ASN A 48 2.86 -1.29 -20.82
N VAL A 49 2.96 -0.85 -19.57
CA VAL A 49 2.09 -1.27 -18.48
C VAL A 49 1.26 -0.07 -18.07
N ASN A 50 -0.03 -0.28 -17.86
CA ASN A 50 -0.91 0.74 -17.32
C ASN A 50 -1.75 0.13 -16.19
N ALA A 51 -1.75 0.80 -15.05
CA ALA A 51 -2.52 0.42 -13.88
C ALA A 51 -3.43 1.57 -13.48
N THR A 52 -4.73 1.28 -13.36
CA THR A 52 -5.74 2.26 -12.95
C THR A 52 -6.46 1.75 -11.71
N LEU A 53 -6.37 2.49 -10.61
CA LEU A 53 -7.08 2.17 -9.37
C LEU A 53 -8.38 2.97 -9.28
N ASN A 54 -9.50 2.29 -9.16
CA ASN A 54 -10.81 2.87 -8.90
C ASN A 54 -11.26 2.53 -7.49
N PRO A 55 -11.99 3.42 -6.80
CA PRO A 55 -12.43 3.22 -5.42
C PRO A 55 -13.40 2.04 -5.22
N GLY A 56 -13.89 1.39 -6.28
CA GLY A 56 -14.71 0.17 -6.19
C GLY A 56 -15.98 0.29 -5.35
N THR A 57 -16.51 -0.85 -4.92
CA THR A 57 -17.65 -0.95 -3.99
C THR A 57 -17.18 -1.49 -2.64
N GLY A 58 -17.76 -0.96 -1.55
CA GLY A 58 -17.59 -1.44 -0.16
C GLY A 58 -16.16 -1.86 0.20
N ASP A 59 -15.92 -3.17 0.11
CA ASP A 59 -14.80 -3.88 0.74
C ASP A 59 -13.58 -4.06 -0.18
N HIS A 60 -13.63 -3.61 -1.44
CA HIS A 60 -12.49 -3.73 -2.38
C HIS A 60 -12.30 -2.47 -3.25
N TYR A 61 -11.08 -2.27 -3.76
CA TYR A 61 -10.80 -1.42 -4.92
C TYR A 61 -10.89 -2.24 -6.20
N GLU A 62 -11.19 -1.56 -7.31
CA GLU A 62 -11.11 -2.13 -8.65
C GLU A 62 -9.81 -1.66 -9.30
N LEU A 63 -8.86 -2.58 -9.44
CA LEU A 63 -7.55 -2.35 -10.06
C LEU A 63 -7.57 -2.87 -11.50
N GLY A 64 -7.71 -1.96 -12.46
CA GLY A 64 -7.60 -2.27 -13.88
C GLY A 64 -6.14 -2.35 -14.30
N LEU A 65 -5.70 -3.52 -14.79
CA LEU A 65 -4.35 -3.74 -15.29
C LEU A 65 -4.39 -3.96 -16.81
N ASN A 66 -3.59 -3.19 -17.53
CA ASN A 66 -3.43 -3.30 -18.96
C ASN A 66 -1.95 -3.40 -19.31
N MET A 67 -1.65 -4.25 -20.28
CA MET A 67 -0.32 -4.38 -20.84
C MET A 67 -0.41 -4.47 -22.35
N SER A 68 0.51 -3.80 -23.04
CA SER A 68 0.72 -3.96 -24.48
C SER A 68 2.21 -4.12 -24.75
N SER A 69 2.60 -5.14 -25.51
CA SER A 69 3.99 -5.24 -26.01
C SER A 69 4.31 -4.06 -26.94
N GLY A 70 5.49 -3.45 -26.80
CA GLY A 70 5.91 -2.33 -27.64
C GLY A 70 6.25 -2.73 -29.08
N ASP A 71 6.35 -1.74 -29.97
CA ASP A 71 6.70 -1.90 -31.40
C ASP A 71 8.13 -2.42 -31.64
N GLY A 72 8.97 -2.54 -30.59
CA GLY A 72 10.40 -2.86 -30.69
C GLY A 72 10.75 -4.34 -30.95
N LEU A 73 9.77 -5.23 -31.10
CA LEU A 73 9.94 -6.68 -30.94
C LEU A 73 10.00 -7.49 -32.24
N LEU A 74 10.72 -7.01 -33.27
CA LEU A 74 11.12 -7.87 -34.39
C LEU A 74 12.22 -8.88 -34.02
N ASP A 75 12.85 -8.78 -32.84
CA ASP A 75 14.11 -9.51 -32.52
C ASP A 75 14.03 -10.49 -31.35
N VAL A 76 12.98 -10.48 -30.51
CA VAL A 76 12.86 -11.47 -29.42
C VAL A 76 12.01 -12.65 -29.87
N LYS A 77 12.73 -13.71 -30.21
CA LYS A 77 12.18 -15.04 -30.47
C LYS A 77 11.50 -15.61 -29.21
N LEU A 78 10.21 -15.32 -29.01
CA LEU A 78 9.32 -16.10 -28.15
C LEU A 78 9.12 -17.47 -28.81
N VAL A 79 9.85 -18.48 -28.33
CA VAL A 79 9.82 -19.81 -28.91
C VAL A 79 8.54 -20.50 -28.42
N GLY A 80 7.53 -20.51 -29.28
CA GLY A 80 6.34 -21.34 -29.13
C GLY A 80 5.09 -20.67 -28.61
N ALA A 81 4.01 -21.45 -28.58
CA ALA A 81 2.66 -20.99 -28.28
C ALA A 81 2.47 -20.61 -26.80
N ASP A 82 3.45 -20.83 -25.94
CA ASP A 82 3.35 -20.69 -24.48
C ASP A 82 3.55 -19.23 -24.04
N GLY A 83 2.72 -18.33 -24.56
CA GLY A 83 2.72 -16.93 -24.18
C GLY A 83 2.07 -16.72 -22.81
N VAL A 84 2.85 -16.20 -21.87
CA VAL A 84 2.39 -15.87 -20.53
C VAL A 84 2.58 -14.39 -20.28
N ALA A 85 1.50 -13.70 -19.90
CA ALA A 85 1.56 -12.32 -19.44
C ALA A 85 1.62 -12.29 -17.92
N ILE A 86 2.53 -11.48 -17.38
CA ILE A 86 2.80 -11.38 -15.96
C ILE A 86 2.61 -9.94 -15.51
N PHE A 87 1.85 -9.79 -14.43
CA PHE A 87 1.83 -8.58 -13.62
C PHE A 87 2.42 -8.92 -12.25
N TYR A 88 3.30 -8.07 -11.74
CA TYR A 88 3.95 -8.29 -10.45
C TYR A 88 3.79 -7.05 -9.58
N ALA A 89 3.10 -7.21 -8.45
CA ALA A 89 2.84 -6.18 -7.47
C ALA A 89 3.22 -6.70 -6.07
N PRO A 90 4.52 -6.70 -5.72
CA PRO A 90 5.00 -7.31 -4.47
C PRO A 90 4.38 -6.68 -3.21
N ASP A 91 4.14 -5.37 -3.25
CA ASP A 91 3.57 -4.64 -2.12
C ASP A 91 2.09 -4.99 -1.88
N LEU A 92 1.43 -5.63 -2.85
CA LEU A 92 0.03 -6.09 -2.78
C LEU A 92 -0.07 -7.61 -2.59
N ALA A 93 1.03 -8.26 -2.19
CA ALA A 93 1.10 -9.70 -1.95
C ALA A 93 -0.02 -10.18 -1.00
N GLY A 94 -0.80 -11.17 -1.44
CA GLY A 94 -1.88 -11.77 -0.67
C GLY A 94 -3.16 -10.92 -0.55
N LYS A 95 -3.25 -9.79 -1.27
CA LYS A 95 -4.40 -8.85 -1.22
C LYS A 95 -5.19 -8.78 -2.53
N LEU A 96 -4.78 -9.56 -3.52
CA LEU A 96 -5.31 -9.52 -4.88
C LEU A 96 -6.20 -10.71 -5.13
N SER A 97 -7.33 -10.49 -5.76
CA SER A 97 -8.20 -11.55 -6.26
C SER A 97 -8.78 -11.20 -7.63
N VAL A 98 -9.11 -12.22 -8.42
CA VAL A 98 -9.64 -12.04 -9.77
C VAL A 98 -10.91 -12.88 -9.90
N GLU A 99 -12.01 -12.23 -10.30
CA GLU A 99 -13.30 -12.90 -10.53
C GLU A 99 -13.55 -13.17 -12.02
N GLU A 100 -12.98 -12.34 -12.90
CA GLU A 100 -13.19 -12.41 -14.35
C GLU A 100 -11.92 -12.85 -15.09
N LYS A 101 -12.11 -13.51 -16.24
CA LYS A 101 -11.00 -13.87 -17.12
C LYS A 101 -10.35 -12.62 -17.72
N ALA A 102 -9.04 -12.67 -17.98
CA ALA A 102 -8.33 -11.62 -18.69
C ALA A 102 -8.71 -11.62 -20.18
N ASN A 103 -8.88 -10.43 -20.76
CA ASN A 103 -9.04 -10.27 -22.20
C ASN A 103 -7.67 -10.22 -22.87
N VAL A 104 -7.49 -11.03 -23.91
CA VAL A 104 -6.21 -11.17 -24.60
C VAL A 104 -6.42 -10.99 -26.10
N ARG A 105 -5.56 -10.18 -26.71
CA ARG A 105 -5.46 -10.04 -28.16
C ARG A 105 -4.00 -10.20 -28.56
N VAL A 106 -3.75 -11.10 -29.51
CA VAL A 106 -2.43 -11.35 -30.07
C VAL A 106 -2.52 -11.16 -31.58
N GLU A 107 -1.82 -10.17 -32.11
CA GLU A 107 -1.65 -10.02 -33.55
C GLU A 107 -0.75 -11.13 -34.07
N LEU A 108 -1.11 -11.74 -35.19
CA LEU A 108 -0.39 -12.88 -35.73
C LEU A 108 0.61 -12.43 -36.79
N LEU A 109 1.84 -12.93 -36.71
CA LEU A 109 2.76 -12.86 -37.84
C LEU A 109 2.28 -13.84 -38.93
N PRO A 110 2.50 -13.52 -40.22
CA PRO A 110 2.01 -14.35 -41.32
C PRO A 110 2.52 -15.80 -41.21
N VAL A 111 1.60 -16.77 -41.31
CA VAL A 111 1.90 -18.21 -41.28
C VAL A 111 2.02 -18.73 -42.72
N THR A 112 3.01 -19.56 -43.00
CA THR A 112 3.19 -20.18 -44.32
C THR A 112 3.20 -21.71 -44.25
N MET A 113 3.09 -22.40 -45.38
CA MET A 113 3.19 -23.88 -45.41
C MET A 113 4.59 -24.39 -45.01
N ASN A 114 5.64 -23.57 -45.08
CA ASN A 114 6.96 -23.98 -44.58
C ASN A 114 6.98 -24.13 -43.05
N ASP A 115 6.11 -23.38 -42.39
CA ASP A 115 5.92 -23.38 -40.94
C ASP A 115 5.09 -24.59 -40.47
N LEU A 116 4.38 -25.24 -41.39
CA LEU A 116 3.50 -26.38 -41.14
C LEU A 116 3.96 -27.62 -41.92
N PRO A 117 5.14 -28.21 -41.62
CA PRO A 117 5.72 -29.29 -42.40
C PRO A 117 4.82 -30.53 -42.50
N THR A 118 4.04 -30.85 -41.46
CA THR A 118 3.09 -31.97 -41.48
C THR A 118 2.04 -31.74 -42.56
N LEU A 119 1.45 -30.54 -42.58
CA LEU A 119 0.43 -30.16 -43.54
C LEU A 119 1.01 -30.00 -44.96
N ASN A 120 2.20 -29.42 -45.09
CA ASN A 120 2.89 -29.20 -46.36
C ASN A 120 3.15 -30.49 -47.11
N ASN A 121 3.57 -31.53 -46.40
CA ASN A 121 3.79 -32.84 -47.01
C ASN A 121 2.48 -33.45 -47.53
N LEU A 122 1.40 -33.38 -46.75
CA LEU A 122 0.10 -33.96 -47.11
C LEU A 122 -0.56 -33.21 -48.28
N VAL A 123 -0.67 -31.88 -48.18
CA VAL A 123 -1.26 -31.02 -49.21
C VAL A 123 -0.37 -30.99 -50.46
N GLY A 124 0.96 -31.02 -50.30
CA GLY A 124 1.91 -31.08 -51.42
C GLY A 124 1.78 -32.35 -52.25
N GLN A 125 1.60 -33.52 -51.61
CA GLN A 125 1.33 -34.77 -52.33
C GLN A 125 -0.01 -34.70 -53.08
N LEU A 126 -1.07 -34.24 -52.40
CA LEU A 126 -2.40 -34.11 -52.99
C LEU A 126 -2.40 -33.17 -54.20
N THR A 127 -1.83 -31.97 -54.07
CA THR A 127 -1.76 -30.97 -55.15
C THR A 127 -0.95 -31.49 -56.33
N SER A 128 0.13 -32.25 -56.11
CA SER A 128 0.90 -32.88 -57.19
C SER A 128 0.06 -33.86 -58.00
N GLU A 129 -0.68 -34.75 -57.33
CA GLU A 129 -1.57 -35.71 -58.00
C GLU A 129 -2.73 -35.03 -58.73
N LEU A 130 -3.36 -34.03 -58.08
CA LEU A 130 -4.43 -33.24 -58.67
C LEU A 130 -3.96 -32.48 -59.91
N ASN A 131 -2.85 -31.76 -59.85
CA ASN A 131 -2.27 -31.05 -60.99
C ASN A 131 -1.96 -32.02 -62.15
N GLY A 132 -1.41 -33.20 -61.84
CA GLY A 132 -1.14 -34.23 -62.84
C GLY A 132 -2.40 -34.74 -63.56
N LEU A 133 -3.48 -35.01 -62.82
CA LEU A 133 -4.75 -35.47 -63.39
C LEU A 133 -5.52 -34.35 -64.10
N VAL A 134 -5.54 -33.14 -63.55
CA VAL A 134 -6.17 -31.97 -64.18
C VAL A 134 -5.45 -31.61 -65.47
N ASN A 135 -4.11 -31.64 -65.52
CA ASN A 135 -3.36 -31.39 -66.77
C ASN A 135 -3.64 -32.47 -67.83
N LYS A 136 -3.78 -33.75 -67.43
CA LYS A 136 -4.22 -34.82 -68.35
C LYS A 136 -5.65 -34.59 -68.86
N LEU A 137 -6.54 -34.13 -67.99
CA LEU A 137 -7.93 -33.82 -68.34
C LEU A 137 -7.99 -32.66 -69.33
N VAL A 138 -7.33 -31.54 -69.01
CA VAL A 138 -7.25 -30.33 -69.85
C VAL A 138 -6.60 -30.68 -71.19
N GLY A 139 -5.45 -31.34 -71.21
CA GLY A 139 -4.77 -31.73 -72.45
C GLY A 139 -5.59 -32.69 -73.33
N GLY A 140 -6.35 -33.60 -72.70
CA GLY A 140 -7.31 -34.47 -73.39
C GLY A 140 -8.46 -33.68 -74.02
N ILE A 141 -9.01 -32.70 -73.31
CA ILE A 141 -10.07 -31.80 -73.78
C ILE A 141 -9.55 -30.90 -74.92
N GLU A 142 -8.38 -30.29 -74.76
CA GLU A 142 -7.76 -29.44 -75.77
C GLU A 142 -7.47 -30.20 -77.07
N SER A 143 -7.00 -31.45 -76.98
CA SER A 143 -6.78 -32.30 -78.16
C SER A 143 -8.07 -32.57 -78.95
N ILE A 144 -9.22 -32.59 -78.25
CA ILE A 144 -10.54 -32.78 -78.86
C ILE A 144 -11.08 -31.45 -79.42
N LEU A 145 -10.91 -30.35 -78.69
CA LEU A 145 -11.33 -29.01 -79.11
C LEU A 145 -10.59 -28.53 -80.35
N ASN A 146 -9.29 -28.82 -80.44
CA ASN A 146 -8.43 -28.45 -81.57
C ASN A 146 -8.69 -29.30 -82.82
N ASN A 147 -9.53 -30.35 -82.73
CA ASN A 147 -9.93 -31.12 -83.89
C ASN A 147 -11.14 -30.46 -84.59
N PRO A 148 -11.01 -30.02 -85.86
CA PRO A 148 -12.05 -29.28 -86.57
C PRO A 148 -13.34 -30.08 -86.80
N LEU A 149 -13.31 -31.41 -86.67
CA LEU A 149 -14.48 -32.27 -86.85
C LEU A 149 -15.27 -32.48 -85.55
N THR A 150 -14.60 -32.44 -84.39
CA THR A 150 -15.18 -32.85 -83.09
C THR A 150 -15.26 -31.73 -82.06
N GLY A 151 -14.55 -30.60 -82.24
CA GLY A 151 -14.49 -29.54 -81.23
C GLY A 151 -15.83 -28.90 -80.88
N TRP A 152 -16.73 -28.74 -81.87
CA TRP A 152 -18.07 -28.17 -81.65
C TRP A 152 -19.02 -29.07 -80.83
N LEU A 153 -18.69 -30.36 -80.69
CA LEU A 153 -19.55 -31.36 -80.06
C LEU A 153 -19.34 -31.49 -78.56
N LEU A 154 -18.26 -30.90 -78.03
CA LEU A 154 -17.83 -31.06 -76.64
C LEU A 154 -18.30 -29.89 -75.78
N ASN A 155 -18.97 -30.20 -74.67
CA ASN A 155 -19.26 -29.23 -73.61
C ASN A 155 -18.76 -29.79 -72.29
N VAL A 156 -17.76 -29.15 -71.67
CA VAL A 156 -17.25 -29.56 -70.35
C VAL A 156 -17.68 -28.54 -69.32
N GLN A 157 -18.52 -28.98 -68.40
CA GLN A 157 -19.00 -28.17 -67.28
C GLN A 157 -18.09 -28.38 -66.07
N GLY A 158 -17.97 -27.35 -65.23
CA GLY A 158 -17.22 -27.44 -63.97
C GLY A 158 -15.69 -27.33 -64.09
N LEU A 159 -15.10 -27.46 -65.28
CA LEU A 159 -13.64 -27.41 -65.46
C LEU A 159 -13.03 -26.07 -65.00
N THR A 160 -13.67 -24.94 -65.33
CA THR A 160 -13.21 -23.63 -64.85
C THR A 160 -13.22 -23.55 -63.32
N LYS A 161 -14.30 -24.01 -62.68
CA LYS A 161 -14.40 -24.05 -61.21
C LYS A 161 -13.28 -24.92 -60.62
N LEU A 162 -12.99 -26.08 -61.24
CA LEU A 162 -11.91 -26.96 -60.80
C LEU A 162 -10.53 -26.30 -60.90
N THR A 163 -10.20 -25.68 -62.04
CA THR A 163 -8.92 -24.97 -62.20
C THR A 163 -8.79 -23.81 -61.22
N THR A 164 -9.87 -23.07 -60.96
CA THR A 164 -9.89 -21.98 -59.97
C THR A 164 -9.69 -22.51 -58.55
N SER A 165 -10.44 -23.53 -58.12
CA SER A 165 -10.28 -24.14 -56.78
C SER A 165 -8.88 -24.72 -56.59
N LEU A 166 -8.32 -25.39 -57.60
CA LEU A 166 -6.96 -25.94 -57.54
C LEU A 166 -5.90 -24.84 -57.47
N THR A 167 -6.11 -23.72 -58.18
CA THR A 167 -5.22 -22.56 -58.08
C THR A 167 -5.28 -21.92 -56.69
N ALA A 168 -6.47 -21.84 -56.08
CA ALA A 168 -6.63 -21.38 -54.70
C ALA A 168 -5.89 -22.30 -53.72
N LEU A 169 -6.04 -23.63 -53.85
CA LEU A 169 -5.32 -24.61 -53.04
C LEU A 169 -3.79 -24.54 -53.24
N ASN A 170 -3.31 -24.36 -54.48
CA ASN A 170 -1.89 -24.17 -54.78
C ASN A 170 -1.34 -22.85 -54.19
N ASN A 171 -2.21 -21.87 -53.93
CA ASN A 171 -1.88 -20.58 -53.32
C ASN A 171 -2.22 -20.53 -51.81
N LEU A 172 -2.34 -21.69 -51.15
CA LEU A 172 -2.67 -21.79 -49.72
C LEU A 172 -1.75 -20.94 -48.82
N ASN A 173 -0.47 -20.77 -49.16
CA ASN A 173 0.43 -19.85 -48.46
C ASN A 173 -0.18 -18.45 -48.31
N LYS A 174 -0.74 -17.90 -49.39
CA LYS A 174 -1.34 -16.57 -49.37
C LYS A 174 -2.59 -16.52 -48.49
N SER A 175 -3.39 -17.59 -48.48
CA SER A 175 -4.56 -17.68 -47.60
C SER A 175 -4.20 -17.79 -46.12
N LEU A 176 -3.05 -18.38 -45.79
CA LEU A 176 -2.54 -18.45 -44.42
C LEU A 176 -1.82 -17.16 -43.97
N GLU A 177 -1.30 -16.36 -44.91
CA GLU A 177 -0.75 -15.03 -44.60
C GLU A 177 -1.83 -14.03 -44.14
N ASP A 178 -3.08 -14.23 -44.53
CA ASP A 178 -4.22 -13.37 -44.18
C ASP A 178 -4.75 -13.59 -42.74
N LEU A 179 -4.10 -14.45 -41.94
CA LEU A 179 -4.44 -14.67 -40.54
C LEU A 179 -3.97 -13.47 -39.69
N THR A 180 -4.92 -12.70 -39.16
CA THR A 180 -4.61 -11.35 -38.63
C THR A 180 -4.45 -11.27 -37.12
N ALA A 181 -5.28 -11.95 -36.32
CA ALA A 181 -5.21 -11.88 -34.87
C ALA A 181 -6.01 -12.98 -34.15
N TYR A 182 -5.50 -13.37 -32.99
CA TYR A 182 -6.27 -14.04 -31.94
C TYR A 182 -6.94 -13.01 -31.02
N ASN A 183 -8.20 -13.23 -30.68
CA ASN A 183 -8.92 -12.50 -29.64
C ASN A 183 -9.63 -13.52 -28.76
N GLY A 184 -9.38 -13.49 -27.45
CA GLY A 184 -9.96 -14.45 -26.53
C GLY A 184 -9.85 -14.05 -25.07
N GLN A 185 -10.16 -15.00 -24.20
CA GLN A 185 -10.11 -14.83 -22.76
C GLN A 185 -9.26 -15.92 -22.13
N ALA A 186 -8.46 -15.55 -21.14
CA ALA A 186 -7.52 -16.44 -20.45
C ALA A 186 -7.78 -16.42 -18.94
N ASP A 187 -7.60 -17.57 -18.29
CA ASP A 187 -7.68 -17.67 -16.83
C ASP A 187 -6.48 -16.97 -16.20
N VAL A 188 -6.71 -16.39 -15.02
CA VAL A 188 -5.68 -15.65 -14.26
C VAL A 188 -5.34 -16.43 -13.00
N GLN A 189 -4.07 -16.80 -12.86
CA GLN A 189 -3.54 -17.36 -11.62
C GLN A 189 -2.98 -16.23 -10.77
N VAL A 190 -3.51 -16.07 -9.56
CA VAL A 190 -3.00 -15.13 -8.56
C VAL A 190 -2.19 -15.91 -7.54
N LEU A 191 -0.96 -15.47 -7.28
CA LEU A 191 -0.08 -16.06 -6.27
C LEU A 191 0.05 -15.12 -5.06
N ASP A 192 0.25 -15.72 -3.88
CA ASP A 192 0.36 -15.01 -2.61
C ASP A 192 1.50 -13.98 -2.56
N ASN A 193 2.49 -14.09 -3.46
CA ASN A 193 3.62 -13.16 -3.57
C ASN A 193 3.31 -11.91 -4.43
N GLY A 194 2.06 -11.71 -4.85
CA GLY A 194 1.66 -10.56 -5.67
C GLY A 194 1.88 -10.75 -7.17
N LEU A 195 2.13 -11.98 -7.61
CA LEU A 195 2.24 -12.34 -9.03
C LEU A 195 0.87 -12.70 -9.60
N LEU A 196 0.49 -12.06 -10.71
CA LEU A 196 -0.64 -12.48 -11.53
C LEU A 196 -0.11 -13.01 -12.86
N ILE A 197 -0.52 -14.23 -13.19
CA ILE A 197 -0.11 -14.95 -14.39
C ILE A 197 -1.34 -15.15 -15.26
N VAL A 198 -1.28 -14.63 -16.49
CA VAL A 198 -2.30 -14.84 -17.52
C VAL A 198 -1.70 -15.76 -18.57
N ASP A 199 -2.09 -17.03 -18.56
CA ASP A 199 -1.69 -18.01 -19.56
C ASP A 199 -2.68 -17.97 -20.72
N PHE A 200 -2.22 -17.43 -21.86
CA PHE A 200 -3.00 -17.39 -23.08
C PHE A 200 -2.50 -18.36 -24.15
N GLY A 201 -1.52 -19.20 -23.80
CA GLY A 201 -0.84 -20.04 -24.78
C GLY A 201 -1.71 -21.16 -25.32
N GLU A 202 -2.48 -21.82 -24.44
CA GLU A 202 -3.48 -22.82 -24.85
C GLU A 202 -4.55 -22.20 -25.77
N GLY A 203 -5.08 -21.03 -25.40
CA GLY A 203 -6.09 -20.33 -26.19
C GLY A 203 -5.58 -19.92 -27.58
N LEU A 204 -4.36 -19.39 -27.63
CA LEU A 204 -3.68 -19.02 -28.87
C LEU A 204 -3.41 -20.25 -29.76
N GLY A 205 -2.88 -21.34 -29.19
CA GLY A 205 -2.60 -22.58 -29.90
C GLY A 205 -3.86 -23.21 -30.49
N ASN A 206 -4.94 -23.27 -29.71
CA ASN A 206 -6.23 -23.77 -30.17
C ASN A 206 -6.83 -22.91 -31.28
N HIS A 207 -6.73 -21.58 -31.17
CA HIS A 207 -7.19 -20.66 -32.19
C HIS A 207 -6.41 -20.84 -33.50
N LEU A 208 -5.08 -20.87 -33.43
CA LEU A 208 -4.21 -21.10 -34.58
C LEU A 208 -4.52 -22.44 -35.27
N ASN A 209 -4.64 -23.52 -34.50
CA ASN A 209 -4.99 -24.84 -35.04
C ASN A 209 -6.36 -24.81 -35.74
N THR A 210 -7.37 -24.21 -35.12
CA THR A 210 -8.72 -24.11 -35.69
C THR A 210 -8.72 -23.29 -36.97
N VAL A 211 -8.14 -22.09 -36.94
CA VAL A 211 -8.18 -21.17 -38.09
C VAL A 211 -7.36 -21.69 -39.26
N VAL A 212 -6.19 -22.31 -39.00
CA VAL A 212 -5.41 -22.97 -40.05
C VAL A 212 -6.19 -24.15 -40.64
N ASN A 213 -6.80 -24.99 -39.80
CA ASN A 213 -7.60 -26.11 -40.28
C ASN A 213 -8.80 -25.65 -41.09
N ASP A 214 -9.52 -24.61 -40.66
CA ASP A 214 -10.69 -24.08 -41.37
C ASP A 214 -10.32 -23.57 -42.77
N VAL A 215 -9.25 -22.78 -42.89
CA VAL A 215 -8.75 -22.29 -44.20
C VAL A 215 -8.41 -23.46 -45.13
N VAL A 216 -7.73 -24.48 -44.60
CA VAL A 216 -7.33 -25.65 -45.40
C VAL A 216 -8.53 -26.50 -45.79
N ILE A 217 -9.42 -26.79 -44.84
CA ILE A 217 -10.64 -27.58 -45.06
C ILE A 217 -11.51 -26.90 -46.10
N GLU A 218 -11.74 -25.60 -46.01
CA GLU A 218 -12.52 -24.85 -46.99
C GLU A 218 -11.93 -24.96 -48.40
N LEU A 219 -10.62 -24.84 -48.56
CA LEU A 219 -9.97 -25.00 -49.86
C LEU A 219 -10.06 -26.43 -50.40
N LEU A 220 -9.93 -27.44 -49.53
CA LEU A 220 -10.06 -28.85 -49.91
C LEU A 220 -11.50 -29.20 -50.30
N GLU A 221 -12.50 -28.72 -49.57
CA GLU A 221 -13.92 -28.86 -49.89
C GLU A 221 -14.26 -28.20 -51.23
N ASN A 222 -13.75 -26.99 -51.46
CA ASN A 222 -13.91 -26.27 -52.73
C ASN A 222 -13.33 -27.05 -53.92
N VAL A 223 -12.22 -27.77 -53.73
CA VAL A 223 -11.65 -28.67 -54.74
C VAL A 223 -12.52 -29.92 -54.91
N ALA A 224 -12.94 -30.58 -53.83
CA ALA A 224 -13.80 -31.76 -53.88
C ALA A 224 -15.11 -31.47 -54.63
N ASP A 225 -15.79 -30.39 -54.28
CA ASP A 225 -17.02 -29.92 -54.92
C ASP A 225 -16.80 -29.59 -56.40
N ALA A 226 -15.67 -28.98 -56.73
CA ALA A 226 -15.36 -28.65 -58.11
C ALA A 226 -15.10 -29.91 -58.94
N ILE A 227 -14.43 -30.93 -58.38
CA ILE A 227 -14.24 -32.25 -59.01
C ILE A 227 -15.59 -32.95 -59.24
N GLU A 228 -16.46 -32.96 -58.24
CA GLU A 228 -17.79 -33.58 -58.37
C GLU A 228 -18.67 -32.89 -59.43
N GLY A 229 -18.49 -31.58 -59.58
CA GLY A 229 -19.13 -30.76 -60.59
C GLY A 229 -18.64 -30.97 -62.03
N VAL A 230 -17.50 -31.64 -62.24
CA VAL A 230 -16.98 -31.88 -63.60
C VAL A 230 -17.83 -32.90 -64.34
N LYS A 231 -18.42 -32.49 -65.47
CA LYS A 231 -19.24 -33.34 -66.32
C LYS A 231 -18.95 -33.07 -67.80
N VAL A 232 -18.93 -34.14 -68.59
CA VAL A 232 -18.86 -34.07 -70.04
C VAL A 232 -20.27 -34.17 -70.61
N GLY A 233 -20.70 -33.15 -71.34
CA GLY A 233 -21.99 -33.08 -72.01
C GLY A 233 -21.84 -32.80 -73.52
N GLY A 234 -22.99 -32.69 -74.20
CA GLY A 234 -23.08 -32.42 -75.64
C GLY A 234 -23.53 -33.63 -76.47
N VAL A 235 -23.86 -33.37 -77.73
CA VAL A 235 -24.37 -34.36 -78.71
C VAL A 235 -23.39 -35.49 -79.03
N ALA A 236 -22.11 -35.38 -78.66
CA ALA A 236 -21.11 -36.47 -78.77
C ALA A 236 -20.51 -36.91 -77.44
N GLY A 237 -21.13 -36.56 -76.31
CA GLY A 237 -20.65 -36.97 -74.97
C GLY A 237 -20.46 -38.49 -74.85
N TYR A 238 -21.26 -39.29 -75.56
CA TYR A 238 -21.12 -40.76 -75.61
C TYR A 238 -19.87 -41.23 -76.38
N LEU A 239 -19.46 -40.54 -77.45
CA LEU A 239 -18.27 -40.88 -78.25
C LEU A 239 -16.97 -40.47 -77.57
N LEU A 240 -17.01 -39.39 -76.78
CA LEU A 240 -15.84 -38.82 -76.11
C LEU A 240 -15.70 -39.30 -74.65
N SER A 241 -16.76 -39.92 -74.11
CA SER A 241 -16.77 -40.60 -72.82
C SER A 241 -15.57 -41.53 -72.59
N PRO A 242 -15.09 -42.35 -73.56
CA PRO A 242 -14.00 -43.28 -73.30
C PRO A 242 -12.64 -42.61 -73.10
N VAL A 243 -12.47 -41.37 -73.56
CA VAL A 243 -11.20 -40.62 -73.47
C VAL A 243 -11.17 -39.75 -72.21
N VAL A 244 -12.29 -39.11 -71.88
CA VAL A 244 -12.36 -38.11 -70.80
C VAL A 244 -12.88 -38.70 -69.48
N ASN A 245 -13.82 -39.65 -69.51
CA ASN A 245 -14.39 -40.21 -68.29
C ASN A 245 -13.41 -41.03 -67.45
N PRO A 246 -12.38 -41.74 -68.01
CA PRO A 246 -11.38 -42.38 -67.16
C PRO A 246 -10.65 -41.39 -66.26
N THR A 247 -10.26 -40.22 -66.80
CA THR A 247 -9.58 -39.18 -66.03
C THR A 247 -10.50 -38.52 -65.01
N ILE A 248 -11.77 -38.27 -65.36
CA ILE A 248 -12.78 -37.77 -64.40
C ILE A 248 -13.03 -38.80 -63.29
N GLY A 249 -13.07 -40.09 -63.64
CA GLY A 249 -13.22 -41.18 -62.67
C GLY A 249 -12.04 -41.25 -61.70
N LEU A 250 -10.81 -41.04 -62.18
CA LEU A 250 -9.62 -40.95 -61.33
C LEU A 250 -9.67 -39.72 -60.41
N LEU A 251 -10.11 -38.56 -60.91
CA LEU A 251 -10.28 -37.35 -60.09
C LEU A 251 -11.32 -37.57 -58.98
N LYS A 252 -12.48 -38.15 -59.30
CA LYS A 252 -13.50 -38.53 -58.30
C LYS A 252 -12.97 -39.59 -57.33
N GLY A 253 -12.13 -40.50 -57.82
CA GLY A 253 -11.38 -41.44 -56.98
C GLY A 253 -10.53 -40.71 -55.94
N LEU A 254 -9.74 -39.72 -56.33
CA LEU A 254 -8.93 -38.91 -55.41
C LEU A 254 -9.74 -38.19 -54.34
N VAL A 255 -10.95 -37.71 -54.68
CA VAL A 255 -11.86 -37.13 -53.69
C VAL A 255 -12.13 -38.14 -52.58
N THR A 256 -12.47 -39.38 -52.95
CA THR A 256 -12.78 -40.42 -51.97
C THR A 256 -11.56 -40.98 -51.24
N THR A 257 -10.40 -41.06 -51.89
CA THR A 257 -9.22 -41.75 -51.33
C THR A 257 -8.23 -40.84 -50.62
N MET A 258 -8.23 -39.54 -50.94
CA MET A 258 -7.27 -38.58 -50.38
C MET A 258 -7.94 -37.34 -49.80
N ILE A 259 -8.81 -36.65 -50.56
CA ILE A 259 -9.36 -35.36 -50.10
C ILE A 259 -10.29 -35.56 -48.91
N ASN A 260 -11.30 -36.44 -49.02
CA ASN A 260 -12.25 -36.70 -47.93
C ASN A 260 -11.56 -37.25 -46.67
N PRO A 261 -10.62 -38.21 -46.76
CA PRO A 261 -9.84 -38.63 -45.60
C PRO A 261 -9.02 -37.50 -44.99
N LEU A 262 -8.40 -36.63 -45.80
CA LEU A 262 -7.62 -35.50 -45.30
C LEU A 262 -8.52 -34.50 -44.56
N ILE A 263 -9.66 -34.11 -45.14
CA ILE A 263 -10.67 -33.27 -44.48
C ILE A 263 -11.13 -33.90 -43.17
N THR A 264 -11.46 -35.19 -43.19
CA THR A 264 -11.93 -35.93 -42.00
C THR A 264 -10.85 -35.97 -40.91
N ASN A 265 -9.59 -36.20 -41.29
CA ASN A 265 -8.48 -36.26 -40.35
C ASN A 265 -8.16 -34.90 -39.73
N LEU A 266 -8.26 -33.81 -40.50
CA LEU A 266 -8.14 -32.44 -39.98
C LEU A 266 -9.31 -32.10 -39.04
N THR A 267 -10.55 -32.39 -39.48
CA THR A 267 -11.77 -32.12 -38.70
C THR A 267 -11.77 -32.88 -37.37
N ASN A 268 -11.33 -34.14 -37.36
CA ASN A 268 -11.31 -34.97 -36.17
C ASN A 268 -10.04 -34.78 -35.31
N GLY A 269 -9.15 -33.85 -35.67
CA GLY A 269 -7.89 -33.62 -34.94
C GLY A 269 -6.92 -34.81 -34.99
N VAL A 270 -7.06 -35.72 -35.96
CA VAL A 270 -6.10 -36.82 -36.18
C VAL A 270 -4.78 -36.25 -36.71
N ILE A 271 -4.84 -35.19 -37.51
CA ILE A 271 -3.69 -34.39 -37.89
C ILE A 271 -3.54 -33.29 -36.84
N ASP A 272 -2.59 -33.50 -35.94
CA ASP A 272 -2.27 -32.55 -34.87
C ASP A 272 -1.20 -31.56 -35.34
N LEU A 273 -1.61 -30.31 -35.56
CA LEU A 273 -0.70 -29.23 -35.95
C LEU A 273 -0.01 -28.57 -34.76
N THR A 274 -0.36 -28.94 -33.52
CA THR A 274 0.17 -28.30 -32.31
C THR A 274 1.70 -28.34 -32.28
N ASN A 275 2.32 -29.46 -32.65
CA ASN A 275 3.78 -29.59 -32.70
C ASN A 275 4.47 -28.73 -33.77
N ASP A 276 3.75 -28.41 -34.85
CA ASP A 276 4.24 -27.52 -35.90
C ASP A 276 4.08 -26.07 -35.42
N LEU A 277 2.92 -25.73 -34.85
CA LEU A 277 2.57 -24.41 -34.31
C LEU A 277 3.42 -23.99 -33.10
N VAL A 278 3.80 -24.92 -32.22
CA VAL A 278 4.69 -24.67 -31.06
C VAL A 278 6.11 -24.26 -31.49
N LYS A 279 6.51 -24.48 -32.75
CA LYS A 279 7.81 -24.01 -33.24
C LYS A 279 7.73 -22.61 -33.86
N LEU A 280 6.53 -22.08 -34.00
CA LEU A 280 6.29 -20.85 -34.72
C LEU A 280 6.45 -19.64 -33.82
N HIS A 281 7.13 -18.65 -34.36
CA HIS A 281 7.17 -17.31 -33.82
C HIS A 281 6.07 -16.52 -34.51
N VAL A 282 4.83 -16.77 -34.12
CA VAL A 282 3.65 -16.14 -34.74
C VAL A 282 3.08 -15.02 -33.90
N ILE A 283 3.73 -14.69 -32.79
CA ILE A 283 3.28 -13.66 -31.87
C ILE A 283 3.82 -12.30 -32.34
N GLY A 284 2.91 -11.44 -32.79
CA GLY A 284 3.11 -10.01 -32.99
C GLY A 284 2.72 -9.22 -31.75
N ASN A 285 2.12 -8.03 -31.94
CA ASN A 285 1.70 -7.20 -30.82
C ASN A 285 0.66 -7.91 -29.95
N THR A 286 0.95 -8.02 -28.65
CA THR A 286 0.10 -8.66 -27.64
C THR A 286 -0.42 -7.61 -26.67
N THR A 287 -1.74 -7.61 -26.48
CA THR A 287 -2.41 -6.79 -25.47
C THR A 287 -3.16 -7.68 -24.49
N VAL A 288 -2.97 -7.44 -23.20
CA VAL A 288 -3.65 -8.14 -22.10
C VAL A 288 -4.30 -7.10 -21.19
N SER A 289 -5.58 -7.31 -20.90
CA SER A 289 -6.38 -6.45 -20.03
C SER A 289 -7.12 -7.31 -19.01
N LEU A 290 -6.97 -6.99 -17.73
CA LEU A 290 -7.64 -7.71 -16.66
C LEU A 290 -8.02 -6.76 -15.52
N ASN A 291 -9.12 -7.08 -14.83
CA ASN A 291 -9.56 -6.36 -13.65
C ASN A 291 -9.28 -7.21 -12.41
N VAL A 292 -8.60 -6.61 -11.43
CA VAL A 292 -8.25 -7.24 -10.15
C VAL A 292 -9.03 -6.55 -9.04
N LEU A 293 -9.52 -7.32 -8.10
CA LEU A 293 -10.02 -6.81 -6.83
C LEU A 293 -8.87 -6.72 -5.84
N LEU A 294 -8.70 -5.55 -5.23
CA LEU A 294 -7.74 -5.31 -4.16
C LEU A 294 -8.52 -5.09 -2.86
N ASP A 295 -8.28 -5.94 -1.86
CA ASP A 295 -8.96 -5.87 -0.56
C ASP A 295 -8.75 -4.53 0.14
N LYS A 296 -9.79 -4.01 0.80
CA LYS A 296 -9.71 -2.90 1.76
C LYS A 296 -9.64 -3.44 3.20
N PRO A 297 -8.73 -2.92 4.04
CA PRO A 297 -7.58 -2.10 3.67
C PRO A 297 -6.54 -2.93 2.89
N ALA A 298 -5.92 -2.31 1.89
CA ALA A 298 -4.80 -2.85 1.12
C ALA A 298 -3.56 -3.00 2.00
N GLY A 299 -3.47 -2.22 3.09
CA GLY A 299 -2.37 -2.30 4.06
C GLY A 299 -1.08 -1.65 3.56
N VAL A 300 -1.18 -0.86 2.48
CA VAL A 300 -0.10 -0.05 1.92
C VAL A 300 -0.62 1.36 1.65
N VAL A 301 0.19 2.38 1.93
CA VAL A 301 -0.17 3.79 1.74
C VAL A 301 0.82 4.45 0.77
N GLY A 302 0.29 5.19 -0.20
CA GLY A 302 1.08 5.96 -1.14
C GLY A 302 1.24 5.30 -2.51
N GLU A 303 2.38 5.53 -3.14
CA GLU A 303 2.68 5.04 -4.49
C GLU A 303 3.09 3.56 -4.43
N THR A 304 2.32 2.70 -5.08
CA THR A 304 2.59 1.26 -5.22
C THR A 304 2.88 0.93 -6.67
N LYS A 305 3.99 0.22 -6.92
CA LYS A 305 4.44 -0.12 -8.27
C LYS A 305 3.92 -1.47 -8.72
N ILE A 306 3.51 -1.52 -9.98
CA ILE A 306 3.03 -2.71 -10.66
C ILE A 306 3.88 -2.90 -11.89
N TYR A 307 4.65 -3.97 -11.91
CA TYR A 307 5.54 -4.35 -12.99
C TYR A 307 4.78 -5.24 -13.97
N GLY A 308 5.15 -5.18 -15.25
CA GLY A 308 4.58 -6.03 -16.28
C GLY A 308 5.67 -6.65 -17.14
N ALA A 309 5.40 -7.87 -17.61
CA ALA A 309 6.27 -8.59 -18.53
C ALA A 309 5.48 -9.61 -19.34
N VAL A 310 6.03 -10.01 -20.48
CA VAL A 310 5.56 -11.19 -21.23
C VAL A 310 6.70 -12.19 -21.29
N ALA A 311 6.43 -13.47 -21.00
CA ALA A 311 7.41 -14.53 -20.99
C ALA A 311 6.91 -15.77 -21.75
N THR A 312 7.82 -16.72 -22.00
CA THR A 312 7.54 -18.01 -22.65
C THR A 312 7.12 -19.12 -21.68
N ASP A 313 7.11 -18.86 -20.37
CA ASP A 313 6.77 -19.84 -19.35
C ASP A 313 6.28 -19.12 -18.07
N ALA A 314 5.43 -19.78 -17.31
CA ALA A 314 4.94 -19.36 -15.99
C ALA A 314 5.98 -19.62 -14.88
N LEU A 315 6.96 -20.50 -15.10
CA LEU A 315 8.06 -20.76 -14.16
C LEU A 315 9.13 -19.65 -14.21
N ILE A 316 8.79 -18.48 -13.68
CA ILE A 316 9.69 -17.31 -13.68
C ILE A 316 10.40 -17.19 -12.33
N ASP A 317 11.72 -17.10 -12.38
CA ASP A 317 12.54 -16.78 -11.21
C ASP A 317 12.19 -15.38 -10.68
N ILE A 318 11.86 -15.28 -9.40
CA ILE A 318 11.57 -14.00 -8.74
C ILE A 318 12.74 -13.00 -8.85
N THR A 319 13.96 -13.50 -9.02
CA THR A 319 15.19 -12.72 -9.26
C THR A 319 15.22 -12.07 -10.66
N LEU A 320 14.50 -12.63 -11.64
CA LEU A 320 14.28 -12.02 -12.95
C LEU A 320 13.19 -10.95 -12.86
N LEU A 321 12.14 -11.18 -12.07
CA LEU A 321 11.05 -10.22 -11.85
C LEU A 321 11.52 -8.93 -11.15
N SER A 322 12.47 -9.04 -10.22
CA SER A 322 13.07 -7.88 -9.55
C SER A 322 13.91 -6.99 -10.47
N LYS A 323 14.17 -7.42 -11.71
CA LYS A 323 14.93 -6.66 -12.72
C LYS A 323 14.03 -6.01 -13.77
N LEU A 324 12.70 -6.17 -13.67
CA LEU A 324 11.76 -5.55 -14.59
C LEU A 324 11.86 -4.03 -14.50
N THR A 325 12.04 -3.42 -15.66
CA THR A 325 12.14 -1.96 -15.80
C THR A 325 10.83 -1.30 -16.19
N ASN A 326 9.85 -2.09 -16.65
CA ASN A 326 8.55 -1.62 -17.12
C ASN A 326 7.54 -1.74 -15.99
N TRP A 327 7.02 -0.60 -15.56
CA TRP A 327 6.07 -0.51 -14.47
C TRP A 327 5.15 0.68 -14.67
N ASP A 328 3.99 0.61 -14.03
CA ASP A 328 3.15 1.76 -13.72
C ASP A 328 2.92 1.81 -12.21
N SER A 329 2.40 2.93 -11.72
CA SER A 329 2.14 3.11 -10.29
C SER A 329 0.69 3.48 -10.05
N ILE A 330 0.12 2.92 -9.00
CA ILE A 330 -1.16 3.36 -8.44
C ILE A 330 -0.91 4.13 -7.13
N PHE A 331 -1.84 5.01 -6.78
CA PHE A 331 -1.79 5.72 -5.51
C PHE A 331 -2.92 5.22 -4.62
N ILE A 332 -2.55 4.56 -3.52
CA ILE A 332 -3.51 4.07 -2.52
C ILE A 332 -3.58 5.11 -1.41
N ASN A 333 -4.74 5.76 -1.33
CA ASN A 333 -5.06 6.69 -0.24
C ASN A 333 -6.02 6.00 0.72
N GLU A 334 -5.45 5.15 1.57
CA GLU A 334 -6.14 4.60 2.72
C GLU A 334 -5.79 5.44 3.94
N GLU A 335 -6.81 5.93 4.65
CA GLU A 335 -6.61 6.34 6.03
C GLU A 335 -6.21 5.07 6.79
N GLU A 336 -4.90 4.88 6.99
CA GLU A 336 -4.29 3.75 7.71
C GLU A 336 -5.17 3.32 8.88
N SER A 337 -5.96 2.28 8.66
CA SER A 337 -6.81 1.65 9.66
C SER A 337 -6.11 0.37 10.09
N GLU A 338 -5.09 0.54 10.93
CA GLU A 338 -4.76 -0.36 12.04
C GLU A 338 -3.63 0.31 12.83
N GLU A 339 -4.02 0.86 13.98
CA GLU A 339 -3.10 1.35 15.01
C GLU A 339 -2.25 0.16 15.45
N GLU A 340 -1.07 -0.01 14.83
CA GLU A 340 0.00 -0.80 15.44
C GLU A 340 0.15 -0.32 16.89
N ASN A 341 0.41 -1.28 17.77
CA ASN A 341 0.56 -1.05 19.19
C ASN A 341 1.85 -0.27 19.45
N VAL A 342 1.82 1.03 19.16
CA VAL A 342 2.94 1.94 19.24
C VAL A 342 3.15 2.28 20.70
N ASP A 343 4.32 1.93 21.23
CA ASP A 343 4.73 2.38 22.55
C ASP A 343 5.06 3.88 22.46
N TYR A 344 4.23 4.74 23.07
CA TYR A 344 4.42 6.19 23.13
C TYR A 344 4.44 6.70 24.57
N ASN A 345 4.92 7.93 24.75
CA ASN A 345 4.86 8.68 26.00
C ASN A 345 4.05 9.98 25.83
N LEU A 346 3.60 10.52 26.97
CA LEU A 346 3.08 11.88 27.06
C LEU A 346 4.17 12.79 27.62
N ALA A 347 4.32 13.97 27.03
CA ALA A 347 5.25 14.98 27.53
C ALA A 347 4.63 16.37 27.40
N PHE A 348 4.81 17.20 28.44
CA PHE A 348 4.55 18.63 28.33
C PHE A 348 5.71 19.31 27.61
N ASN A 349 5.43 20.37 26.85
CA ASN A 349 6.46 21.24 26.24
C ASN A 349 7.49 21.74 27.26
N GLN A 350 7.05 21.94 28.50
CA GLN A 350 7.85 22.46 29.60
C GLN A 350 7.60 21.62 30.85
N SER A 351 8.63 21.46 31.68
CA SER A 351 8.50 20.83 33.00
C SER A 351 7.77 21.73 34.02
N GLU A 352 7.73 23.03 33.76
CA GLU A 352 7.19 24.06 34.64
C GLU A 352 6.42 25.10 33.84
N TYR A 353 5.22 25.45 34.30
CA TYR A 353 4.38 26.52 33.76
C TYR A 353 4.11 27.58 34.81
N LYS A 354 3.98 28.82 34.34
CA LYS A 354 3.89 30.02 35.17
C LYS A 354 2.62 30.79 34.85
N ILE A 355 1.79 31.06 35.85
CA ILE A 355 0.66 31.98 35.73
C ILE A 355 1.07 33.31 36.36
N ASN A 356 1.51 34.24 35.51
CA ASN A 356 1.82 35.61 35.88
C ASN A 356 0.58 36.47 35.76
N VAL A 357 -0.08 36.61 36.90
CA VAL A 357 -1.27 37.43 37.09
C VAL A 357 -1.07 38.91 36.69
N LYS A 358 0.18 39.39 36.60
CA LYS A 358 0.51 40.74 36.16
C LYS A 358 0.18 41.02 34.68
N GLN A 359 0.01 39.98 33.86
CA GLN A 359 -0.08 40.15 32.40
C GLN A 359 -1.53 40.41 31.97
N THR A 360 -1.87 41.68 31.78
CA THR A 360 -2.98 42.10 30.92
C THR A 360 -2.59 41.83 29.47
N ASP A 361 -3.30 40.95 28.79
CA ASP A 361 -3.23 40.88 27.33
C ASP A 361 -4.01 42.08 26.78
N ILE A 362 -3.35 42.89 25.94
CA ILE A 362 -3.96 44.12 25.39
C ILE A 362 -4.46 43.76 24.00
N ASP A 363 -5.61 43.08 23.94
CA ASP A 363 -6.38 42.97 22.71
C ASP A 363 -7.39 44.12 22.58
N TYR A 364 -7.70 44.48 21.34
CA TYR A 364 -8.28 45.76 20.91
C TYR A 364 -9.69 46.10 21.46
N ASP A 365 -10.31 45.22 22.27
CA ASP A 365 -11.71 45.35 22.72
C ASP A 365 -11.95 45.23 24.25
N GLY A 366 -10.92 45.08 25.09
CA GLY A 366 -11.10 45.10 26.55
C GLY A 366 -10.02 44.38 27.33
N ILE A 367 -9.76 44.84 28.56
CA ILE A 367 -8.78 44.24 29.48
C ILE A 367 -9.40 42.95 30.08
N GLU A 368 -8.96 41.78 29.63
CA GLU A 368 -9.20 40.52 30.36
C GLU A 368 -7.94 40.16 31.16
N GLU A 369 -8.09 40.06 32.48
CA GLU A 369 -7.06 39.47 33.34
C GLU A 369 -7.08 37.95 33.13
N ILE A 370 -6.01 37.38 32.57
CA ILE A 370 -5.95 35.95 32.27
C ILE A 370 -5.46 35.20 33.51
N TRP A 371 -6.41 34.66 34.26
CA TRP A 371 -6.17 33.82 35.46
C TRP A 371 -5.96 32.35 35.14
N TYR A 372 -5.69 32.01 33.89
CA TYR A 372 -5.68 30.63 33.43
C TYR A 372 -4.51 30.30 32.51
N LYS A 373 -4.18 29.01 32.45
CA LYS A 373 -3.25 28.43 31.48
C LYS A 373 -3.89 27.20 30.86
N ASP A 374 -3.98 27.20 29.54
CA ASP A 374 -4.40 26.02 28.80
C ASP A 374 -3.20 25.07 28.67
N LEU A 375 -3.30 23.89 29.27
CA LEU A 375 -2.27 22.86 29.18
C LEU A 375 -2.57 21.79 28.14
N TYR A 376 -3.75 21.78 27.54
CA TYR A 376 -4.07 20.84 26.46
C TYR A 376 -3.15 21.10 25.27
N ASN A 377 -2.98 22.36 24.88
CA ASN A 377 -2.10 22.76 23.78
C ASN A 377 -0.61 22.62 24.10
N GLU A 378 -0.28 22.37 25.37
CA GLU A 378 1.08 22.20 25.85
C GLU A 378 1.48 20.73 25.99
N LEU A 379 0.54 19.82 25.81
CA LEU A 379 0.73 18.38 25.89
C LEU A 379 1.01 17.79 24.50
N ASN A 380 2.07 17.00 24.40
CA ASN A 380 2.44 16.26 23.20
C ASN A 380 2.43 14.75 23.44
N VAL A 381 2.14 14.04 22.35
CA VAL A 381 2.43 12.62 22.21
C VAL A 381 3.84 12.52 21.61
N VAL A 382 4.72 11.78 22.27
CA VAL A 382 6.13 11.64 21.85
C VAL A 382 6.49 10.16 21.72
N PRO A 383 7.35 9.77 20.77
CA PRO A 383 7.73 8.38 20.59
C PRO A 383 8.70 7.93 21.71
N LEU A 384 8.67 6.64 22.07
CA LEU A 384 9.58 6.06 23.08
C LEU A 384 11.00 5.82 22.55
N SER A 385 11.14 5.48 21.27
CA SER A 385 12.40 5.44 20.52
C SER A 385 12.45 6.68 19.61
N GLY A 386 13.64 7.24 19.35
CA GLY A 386 13.82 8.37 18.43
C GLY A 386 13.62 8.01 16.95
N GLU A 387 12.64 7.18 16.64
CA GLU A 387 12.28 6.74 15.30
C GLU A 387 11.20 7.67 14.74
N ASP A 388 11.60 8.50 13.77
CA ASP A 388 10.75 9.51 13.12
C ASP A 388 9.70 8.90 12.16
N HIS A 389 9.62 7.57 12.07
CA HIS A 389 8.75 6.85 11.15
C HIS A 389 7.53 6.22 11.82
N ILE A 390 7.33 6.45 13.12
CA ILE A 390 6.21 5.88 13.85
C ILE A 390 5.02 6.86 13.83
N LYS A 391 3.86 6.39 13.38
CA LYS A 391 2.61 7.17 13.47
C LYS A 391 2.10 7.16 14.92
N LEU A 392 2.18 8.32 15.56
CA LEU A 392 1.69 8.51 16.92
C LEU A 392 0.16 8.76 16.91
N PRO A 393 -0.57 8.34 17.95
CA PRO A 393 -1.97 8.70 18.10
C PRO A 393 -2.11 10.22 18.16
N LYS A 394 -3.16 10.76 17.55
CA LYS A 394 -3.49 12.18 17.71
C LYS A 394 -4.00 12.40 19.13
N LYS A 395 -3.67 13.54 19.72
CA LYS A 395 -4.12 13.90 21.08
C LYS A 395 -5.65 13.91 21.19
N GLU A 396 -6.34 14.24 20.10
CA GLU A 396 -7.80 14.28 19.99
C GLU A 396 -8.43 12.88 20.06
N ASP A 397 -7.66 11.83 19.76
CA ASP A 397 -8.09 10.43 19.81
C ASP A 397 -7.91 9.79 21.20
N LEU A 398 -7.32 10.52 22.16
CA LEU A 398 -7.03 10.04 23.51
C LEU A 398 -8.12 10.48 24.50
N GLU A 399 -8.54 9.57 25.38
CA GLU A 399 -9.37 9.93 26.52
C GLU A 399 -8.49 10.53 27.62
N LEU A 400 -8.54 11.86 27.76
CA LEU A 400 -7.72 12.60 28.72
C LEU A 400 -8.44 12.85 30.04
N THR A 401 -7.82 12.45 31.14
CA THR A 401 -8.23 12.78 32.50
C THR A 401 -7.21 13.70 33.17
N TRP A 402 -7.64 14.90 33.52
CA TRP A 402 -6.84 15.93 34.17
C TRP A 402 -7.03 15.94 35.69
N LYS A 403 -5.95 16.18 36.43
CA LYS A 403 -6.02 16.33 37.90
C LYS A 403 -4.91 17.21 38.45
N ILE A 404 -5.24 17.94 39.52
CA ILE A 404 -4.24 18.51 40.41
C ILE A 404 -3.78 17.41 41.38
N LYS A 405 -2.55 16.93 41.20
CA LYS A 405 -1.92 15.92 42.06
C LYS A 405 -1.58 16.52 43.43
N GLU A 406 -1.02 17.74 43.45
CA GLU A 406 -0.61 18.47 44.66
C GLU A 406 -0.94 19.97 44.52
N GLY A 407 -1.18 20.67 45.63
CA GLY A 407 -1.44 22.12 45.61
C GLY A 407 -2.86 22.53 45.19
N LYS A 408 -3.90 21.77 45.56
CA LYS A 408 -5.31 22.05 45.20
C LYS A 408 -5.85 23.42 45.64
N HIS A 409 -5.20 24.08 46.60
CA HIS A 409 -5.55 25.44 47.02
C HIS A 409 -4.97 26.52 46.09
N VAL A 410 -3.94 26.17 45.29
CA VAL A 410 -3.22 27.05 44.37
C VAL A 410 -3.92 27.11 43.01
N ALA A 411 -4.49 25.99 42.54
CA ALA A 411 -5.13 25.94 41.23
C ALA A 411 -6.22 24.87 41.15
N LYS A 412 -7.12 25.06 40.18
CA LYS A 412 -8.11 24.08 39.72
C LYS A 412 -7.88 23.80 38.24
N ILE A 413 -8.08 22.56 37.82
CA ILE A 413 -8.06 22.18 36.40
C ILE A 413 -9.43 21.63 36.02
N ASP A 414 -9.93 21.97 34.84
CA ASP A 414 -11.15 21.39 34.29
C ASP A 414 -10.86 20.19 33.37
N GLU A 415 -11.93 19.60 32.82
CA GLU A 415 -11.87 18.44 31.93
C GLU A 415 -11.16 18.72 30.60
N THR A 416 -11.07 19.99 30.19
CA THR A 416 -10.37 20.41 28.98
C THR A 416 -8.88 20.63 29.18
N GLY A 417 -8.38 20.54 30.42
CA GLY A 417 -6.98 20.84 30.74
C GLY A 417 -6.72 22.34 30.94
N LYS A 418 -7.75 23.16 31.07
CA LYS A 418 -7.62 24.57 31.40
C LYS A 418 -7.44 24.72 32.91
N VAL A 419 -6.28 25.24 33.30
CA VAL A 419 -5.89 25.47 34.69
C VAL A 419 -6.28 26.89 35.07
N THR A 420 -7.09 27.06 36.11
CA THR A 420 -7.42 28.37 36.68
C THR A 420 -6.71 28.52 38.02
N ALA A 421 -6.00 29.63 38.20
CA ALA A 421 -5.36 29.99 39.46
C ALA A 421 -6.42 30.22 40.56
N GLN A 422 -6.17 29.69 41.74
CA GLN A 422 -7.01 29.83 42.93
C GLN A 422 -6.25 30.42 44.12
N GLY A 423 -4.93 30.43 44.11
CA GLY A 423 -4.10 30.90 45.20
C GLY A 423 -2.64 30.97 44.79
N VAL A 424 -1.81 31.61 45.63
CA VAL A 424 -0.36 31.70 45.39
C VAL A 424 0.32 30.40 45.79
N GLY A 425 1.34 29.99 45.03
CA GLY A 425 2.20 28.89 45.39
C GLY A 425 2.48 27.93 44.25
N LYS A 426 2.78 26.68 44.62
CA LYS A 426 3.15 25.60 43.69
C LYS A 426 2.07 24.52 43.66
N ALA A 427 1.69 24.10 42.47
CA ALA A 427 0.85 22.93 42.22
C ALA A 427 1.55 21.94 41.28
N VAL A 428 1.18 20.66 41.39
CA VAL A 428 1.62 19.61 40.46
C VAL A 428 0.41 19.14 39.70
N ILE A 429 0.47 19.24 38.38
CA ILE A 429 -0.61 18.87 37.48
C ILE A 429 -0.28 17.52 36.88
N GLY A 430 -1.29 16.66 36.76
CA GLY A 430 -1.19 15.37 36.11
C GLY A 430 -2.25 15.23 35.04
N VAL A 431 -1.84 14.63 33.92
CA VAL A 431 -2.75 14.13 32.89
C VAL A 431 -2.57 12.62 32.77
N THR A 432 -3.67 11.91 32.57
CA THR A 432 -3.71 10.49 32.25
C THR A 432 -4.42 10.36 30.91
N ALA A 433 -3.82 9.70 29.94
CA ALA A 433 -4.45 9.33 28.68
C ALA A 433 -4.74 7.84 28.67
N ILE A 434 -5.91 7.47 28.15
CA ILE A 434 -6.26 6.11 27.77
C ILE A 434 -6.41 6.11 26.25
N ASP A 435 -5.67 5.24 25.56
CA ASP A 435 -5.84 5.04 24.11
C ASP A 435 -6.94 4.02 23.81
N LYS A 436 -7.24 3.82 22.53
CA LYS A 436 -8.26 2.85 22.06
C LYS A 436 -7.89 1.39 22.39
N ASN A 437 -6.64 1.13 22.77
CA ASN A 437 -6.12 -0.17 23.18
C ASN A 437 -6.08 -0.32 24.71
N ASP A 438 -6.79 0.54 25.46
CA ASP A 438 -6.83 0.58 26.93
C ASP A 438 -5.46 0.81 27.60
N GLN A 439 -4.47 1.35 26.89
CA GLN A 439 -3.18 1.66 27.49
C GLN A 439 -3.20 2.98 28.24
N VAL A 440 -2.65 2.95 29.45
CA VAL A 440 -2.63 4.10 30.34
C VAL A 440 -1.26 4.78 30.28
N ARG A 441 -1.24 6.05 29.86
CA ARG A 441 -0.05 6.89 29.85
C ARG A 441 -0.25 8.11 30.75
N THR A 442 0.82 8.58 31.38
CA THR A 442 0.73 9.74 32.29
C THR A 442 1.85 10.73 32.08
N ALA A 443 1.55 12.03 32.17
CA ALA A 443 2.53 13.10 32.26
C ALA A 443 2.26 13.99 33.47
N THR A 444 3.31 14.71 33.91
CA THR A 444 3.22 15.69 34.99
C THR A 444 3.98 16.96 34.64
N ALA A 445 3.44 18.10 35.05
CA ALA A 445 4.13 19.38 35.03
C ALA A 445 3.92 20.13 36.34
N GLU A 446 4.87 20.99 36.67
CA GLU A 446 4.77 21.91 37.80
C GLU A 446 4.06 23.20 37.36
N LEU A 447 3.26 23.77 38.24
CA LEU A 447 2.59 25.04 38.05
C LEU A 447 2.98 25.98 39.18
N LEU A 448 3.46 27.16 38.84
CA LEU A 448 3.73 28.24 39.76
C LEU A 448 2.75 29.39 39.51
N VAL A 449 2.09 29.85 40.58
CA VAL A 449 1.12 30.95 40.54
C VAL A 449 1.61 32.07 41.45
N ASN A 450 1.73 33.28 40.90
CA ASN A 450 2.09 34.48 41.63
C ASN A 450 0.91 35.43 41.83
N LEU A 451 1.09 36.38 42.75
CA LEU A 451 0.12 37.43 43.03
C LEU A 451 0.30 38.61 42.08
N LYS A 452 -0.78 39.38 41.90
CA LYS A 452 -0.71 40.68 41.21
C LYS A 452 -0.04 41.73 42.09
N ASN A 453 -0.52 41.79 43.32
CA ASN A 453 -0.18 42.78 44.33
C ASN A 453 -0.46 42.21 45.72
N MET A 454 0.26 42.74 46.71
CA MET A 454 0.07 42.43 48.11
C MET A 454 0.25 43.73 48.91
N GLU A 455 -0.74 44.06 49.74
CA GLU A 455 -0.68 45.26 50.58
C GLU A 455 -1.39 45.05 51.92
N PHE A 456 -1.09 45.90 52.91
CA PHE A 456 -1.89 45.92 54.13
C PHE A 456 -3.08 46.86 53.95
N SER A 457 -4.23 46.51 54.53
CA SER A 457 -5.45 47.34 54.49
C SER A 457 -5.30 48.76 55.05
N LYS A 458 -4.18 49.04 55.74
CA LYS A 458 -3.80 50.36 56.26
C LYS A 458 -2.28 50.55 56.17
N PRO A 459 -1.81 51.77 55.89
CA PRO A 459 -0.39 52.10 55.92
C PRO A 459 0.16 52.24 57.35
N LEU A 460 -0.72 52.42 58.34
CA LEU A 460 -0.38 52.57 59.75
C LEU A 460 -1.40 51.86 60.63
N TYR A 461 -0.92 51.03 61.55
CA TYR A 461 -1.68 50.46 62.66
C TYR A 461 -1.19 51.07 63.98
N VAL A 462 -2.12 51.42 64.86
CA VAL A 462 -1.81 51.69 66.27
C VAL A 462 -1.94 50.37 67.00
N TYR A 463 -0.99 50.06 67.89
CA TYR A 463 -0.77 48.76 68.55
C TYR A 463 -2.02 47.88 68.49
N PRO A 464 -2.04 46.92 67.55
CA PRO A 464 -3.14 45.96 67.43
C PRO A 464 -3.12 45.09 68.71
N ASP A 465 -4.27 44.65 69.20
CA ASP A 465 -4.40 43.98 70.51
C ASP A 465 -3.41 42.78 70.63
N ASP A 466 -2.99 42.41 71.84
CA ASP A 466 -2.00 41.33 72.02
C ASP A 466 -2.46 40.02 71.34
N GLY A 467 -1.70 39.57 70.34
CA GLY A 467 -2.05 38.41 69.53
C GLY A 467 -2.83 38.70 68.25
N ASP A 468 -2.99 39.97 67.87
CA ASP A 468 -3.61 40.35 66.61
C ASP A 468 -2.90 39.74 65.40
N ASP A 469 -3.74 39.42 64.41
CA ASP A 469 -3.35 38.61 63.27
C ASP A 469 -3.20 39.47 62.01
N MET A 470 -1.95 39.84 61.71
CA MET A 470 -1.65 40.73 60.58
C MET A 470 -1.86 40.04 59.24
N PHE A 471 -1.93 38.70 59.20
CA PHE A 471 -2.31 37.95 57.99
C PHE A 471 -3.76 38.22 57.55
N GLU A 472 -4.66 38.52 58.51
CA GLU A 472 -6.03 38.91 58.17
C GLU A 472 -6.17 40.37 57.73
N LYS A 473 -5.12 41.16 57.89
CA LYS A 473 -5.04 42.55 57.43
C LYS A 473 -4.38 42.70 56.07
N LEU A 474 -3.86 41.60 55.54
CA LEU A 474 -3.21 41.52 54.23
C LEU A 474 -4.28 41.39 53.15
N ILE A 475 -4.26 42.33 52.21
CA ILE A 475 -5.02 42.32 50.97
C ILE A 475 -4.11 41.72 49.90
N ILE A 476 -4.67 40.78 49.15
CA ILE A 476 -3.98 40.07 48.07
C ILE A 476 -4.81 40.27 46.82
N GLU A 477 -4.16 40.70 45.75
CA GLU A 477 -4.80 40.78 44.44
C GLU A 477 -4.43 39.55 43.60
N PRO A 478 -5.45 38.91 43.01
CA PRO A 478 -6.85 39.33 42.94
C PRO A 478 -7.65 38.96 44.18
N ASP A 479 -8.79 39.62 44.29
CA ASP A 479 -9.83 39.22 45.23
C ASP A 479 -10.25 37.77 44.99
N GLY A 480 -10.39 37.01 46.08
CA GLY A 480 -10.84 35.61 46.05
C GLY A 480 -9.72 34.58 45.95
N PHE A 481 -8.45 34.99 45.86
CA PHE A 481 -7.33 34.05 45.98
C PHE A 481 -7.24 33.45 47.39
N ASN A 482 -7.10 32.14 47.43
CA ASN A 482 -6.75 31.38 48.62
C ASN A 482 -5.35 31.79 49.08
N LYS A 483 -5.29 32.32 50.29
CA LYS A 483 -4.04 32.62 50.99
C LYS A 483 -3.72 31.51 51.99
N THR A 484 -2.53 30.92 51.90
CA THR A 484 -2.00 29.99 52.90
C THR A 484 -0.84 30.66 53.64
N ARG A 485 -0.80 30.59 54.97
CA ARG A 485 0.22 31.28 55.77
C ARG A 485 1.64 30.82 55.45
N GLU A 486 1.76 29.57 55.05
CA GLU A 486 3.02 28.90 54.77
C GLU A 486 3.78 29.45 53.56
N VAL A 487 3.15 30.26 52.70
CA VAL A 487 3.81 30.89 51.54
C VAL A 487 4.48 32.20 51.87
N PHE A 488 4.27 32.75 53.07
CA PHE A 488 4.79 34.06 53.48
C PHE A 488 5.92 33.97 54.51
N GLU A 489 6.80 34.95 54.46
CA GLU A 489 7.83 35.24 55.46
C GLU A 489 7.54 36.59 56.10
N TRP A 490 7.59 36.62 57.43
CA TRP A 490 7.31 37.80 58.23
C TRP A 490 8.58 38.30 58.88
N SER A 491 8.80 39.61 58.82
CA SER A 491 9.98 40.27 59.39
C SER A 491 9.62 41.63 59.96
N LEU A 492 10.42 42.08 60.92
CA LEU A 492 10.30 43.39 61.55
C LEU A 492 11.61 44.16 61.35
N THR A 493 11.48 45.44 61.04
CA THR A 493 12.62 46.37 60.96
C THR A 493 12.32 47.60 61.81
N SER A 494 13.32 48.09 62.55
CA SER A 494 13.27 49.39 63.24
C SER A 494 14.57 50.14 63.03
N GLU A 495 14.60 51.44 63.35
CA GLU A 495 15.83 52.24 63.31
C GLU A 495 16.92 51.70 64.27
N ASP A 496 16.53 50.99 65.32
CA ASP A 496 17.44 50.34 66.26
C ASP A 496 17.69 48.89 65.81
N SER A 497 18.86 48.63 65.24
CA SER A 497 19.18 47.47 64.40
C SER A 497 19.38 46.14 65.13
N THR A 498 18.98 46.04 66.40
CA THR A 498 19.10 44.82 67.20
C THR A 498 17.72 44.21 67.47
N VAL A 499 17.52 42.95 67.05
CA VAL A 499 16.24 42.21 67.11
C VAL A 499 15.67 42.15 68.54
N ASP A 500 16.54 42.10 69.56
CA ASP A 500 16.15 42.05 70.97
C ASP A 500 15.56 43.39 71.49
N ASN A 501 15.78 44.49 70.76
CA ASN A 501 15.28 45.82 71.10
C ASN A 501 13.98 46.23 70.43
N LEU A 502 13.46 45.41 69.52
CA LEU A 502 12.17 45.67 68.89
C LEU A 502 11.05 45.66 69.94
N ALA A 503 10.14 46.64 69.84
CA ALA A 503 8.98 46.76 70.70
C ALA A 503 7.85 45.77 70.35
N LEU A 504 8.00 45.03 69.24
CA LEU A 504 7.11 43.95 68.78
C LEU A 504 7.89 42.68 68.45
N LYS A 505 7.21 41.54 68.52
CA LYS A 505 7.60 40.26 67.93
C LYS A 505 6.53 39.83 66.93
N VAL A 506 6.93 39.20 65.84
CA VAL A 506 6.04 38.56 64.87
C VAL A 506 6.40 37.07 64.76
N ASP A 507 5.41 36.20 64.71
CA ASP A 507 5.62 34.77 64.47
C ASP A 507 5.60 34.44 62.96
N GLY A 508 5.91 33.18 62.61
CA GLY A 508 5.89 32.72 61.21
C GLY A 508 4.50 32.70 60.56
N ASN A 509 3.44 33.02 61.31
CA ASN A 509 2.06 33.08 60.84
C ASN A 509 1.54 34.52 60.72
N GLY A 510 2.34 35.54 61.06
CA GLY A 510 1.94 36.94 61.02
C GLY A 510 1.20 37.43 62.27
N LYS A 511 1.23 36.69 63.38
CA LYS A 511 0.68 37.18 64.64
C LYS A 511 1.70 38.06 65.35
N VAL A 512 1.27 39.23 65.78
CA VAL A 512 2.13 40.21 66.45
C VAL A 512 1.86 40.26 67.95
N LYS A 513 2.92 40.42 68.74
CA LYS A 513 2.87 40.56 70.20
C LYS A 513 3.83 41.64 70.67
N GLN A 514 3.45 42.39 71.70
CA GLN A 514 4.35 43.39 72.28
C GLN A 514 5.51 42.71 73.01
N ASN A 515 6.68 43.34 72.92
CA ASN A 515 7.88 42.89 73.61
C ASN A 515 8.10 43.71 74.89
N GLY A 516 7.41 43.33 75.98
CA GLY A 516 7.47 44.03 77.27
C GLY A 516 6.82 45.43 77.23
N ASP A 517 7.34 46.38 78.00
CA ASP A 517 6.78 47.74 78.12
C ASP A 517 7.34 48.74 77.08
N LYS A 518 7.96 48.24 76.00
CA LYS A 518 8.61 49.08 74.99
C LYS A 518 7.56 49.79 74.13
N CYS A 519 7.81 51.05 73.79
CA CYS A 519 7.01 51.88 72.89
C CYS A 519 7.86 52.38 71.71
N GLY A 520 7.24 52.72 70.59
CA GLY A 520 7.94 53.21 69.41
C GLY A 520 7.24 52.88 68.10
N PHE A 521 7.99 52.94 67.00
CA PHE A 521 7.53 52.56 65.67
C PHE A 521 8.30 51.34 65.16
N VAL A 522 7.59 50.40 64.54
CA VAL A 522 8.18 49.23 63.90
C VAL A 522 7.58 49.09 62.51
N ILE A 523 8.43 48.79 61.53
CA ILE A 523 8.00 48.43 60.18
C ILE A 523 7.77 46.93 60.16
N LEU A 524 6.54 46.51 59.91
CA LEU A 524 6.20 45.13 59.63
C LEU A 524 6.30 44.89 58.14
N LYS A 525 7.07 43.88 57.75
CA LYS A 525 7.24 43.46 56.37
C LYS A 525 6.81 42.01 56.23
N VAL A 526 5.97 41.74 55.23
CA VAL A 526 5.65 40.39 54.76
C VAL A 526 6.15 40.25 53.33
N LYS A 527 6.70 39.08 53.00
CA LYS A 527 7.20 38.73 51.66
C LYS A 527 6.77 37.32 51.30
N LEU A 528 6.59 37.01 50.02
CA LEU A 528 6.53 35.62 49.57
C LEU A 528 7.87 34.90 49.83
N LYS A 529 7.85 33.64 50.27
CA LYS A 529 9.06 32.83 50.44
C LYS A 529 9.79 32.69 49.11
N GLU A 530 11.11 32.57 49.13
CA GLU A 530 11.93 32.41 47.91
C GLU A 530 11.49 31.23 47.02
N THR A 531 10.90 30.18 47.60
CA THR A 531 10.32 29.05 46.86
C THR A 531 9.11 29.42 45.99
N TYR A 532 8.53 30.60 46.21
CA TYR A 532 7.36 31.14 45.49
C TYR A 532 7.64 32.51 44.85
N ASP A 533 8.72 33.21 45.25
CA ASP A 533 8.99 34.63 44.97
C ASP A 533 9.59 34.95 43.59
N ARG A 534 9.72 34.01 42.64
CA ARG A 534 10.59 34.22 41.47
C ARG A 534 10.07 33.65 40.16
N ILE A 535 9.07 34.31 39.57
CA ILE A 535 8.49 33.88 38.29
C ILE A 535 8.97 34.72 37.09
N ASP A 536 9.26 36.01 37.25
CA ASP A 536 9.57 36.95 36.15
C ASP A 536 11.06 37.35 36.01
N GLY A 537 11.92 36.98 36.97
CA GLY A 537 13.37 37.23 36.89
C GLY A 537 13.79 38.69 37.08
N ILE A 538 12.88 39.59 37.45
CA ILE A 538 13.15 41.00 37.73
C ILE A 538 13.29 41.16 39.25
N LEU A 539 14.49 41.52 39.72
CA LEU A 539 14.91 41.31 41.11
C LEU A 539 14.27 42.24 42.17
N GLU A 540 13.44 43.22 41.81
CA GLU A 540 12.95 44.24 42.77
C GLU A 540 11.59 44.84 42.39
N ASP A 541 10.56 44.03 42.16
CA ASP A 541 9.20 44.57 42.00
C ASP A 541 8.48 44.69 43.36
N SER A 542 7.68 45.74 43.53
CA SER A 542 7.06 46.09 44.82
C SER A 542 5.95 45.13 45.28
N ASN A 543 5.55 44.18 44.43
CA ASN A 543 4.26 43.51 44.54
C ASN A 543 4.31 42.17 45.28
N ASP A 544 5.50 41.60 45.51
CA ASP A 544 5.71 40.34 46.24
C ASP A 544 6.00 40.56 47.74
N GLN A 545 5.93 41.82 48.18
CA GLN A 545 6.12 42.24 49.56
C GLN A 545 5.11 43.32 49.93
N ALA A 546 4.66 43.31 51.18
CA ALA A 546 3.85 44.38 51.75
C ALA A 546 4.52 44.90 53.01
N MET A 547 4.41 46.20 53.21
CA MET A 547 4.96 46.87 54.37
C MET A 547 3.90 47.75 55.02
N THR A 548 3.87 47.77 56.35
CA THR A 548 3.03 48.69 57.13
C THR A 548 3.78 49.18 58.36
N LEU A 549 3.45 50.38 58.81
CA LEU A 549 3.99 50.95 60.03
C LEU A 549 3.12 50.54 61.22
N ILE A 550 3.71 50.14 62.33
CA ILE A 550 3.01 49.88 63.58
C ILE A 550 3.51 50.83 64.66
N LYS A 551 2.61 51.68 65.17
CA LYS A 551 2.86 52.57 66.32
C LYS A 551 2.49 51.86 67.60
N ILE A 552 3.45 51.69 68.50
CA ILE A 552 3.25 51.04 69.80
C ILE A 552 3.18 52.12 70.86
N ASN A 553 1.98 52.33 71.41
CA ASN A 553 1.78 53.22 72.53
C ASN A 553 2.21 52.54 73.83
N LYS A 554 2.68 53.32 74.80
CA LYS A 554 2.93 52.83 76.16
C LYS A 554 1.60 52.37 76.76
N ILE A 555 1.52 51.11 77.21
CA ILE A 555 0.36 50.61 77.94
C ILE A 555 0.25 51.40 79.25
N ASP A 556 -0.95 51.84 79.60
CA ASP A 556 -1.28 52.62 80.80
C ASP A 556 -0.86 51.90 82.10
N GLY A 557 0.40 52.10 82.49
CA GLY A 557 0.79 52.19 83.90
C GLY A 557 0.74 53.66 84.32
N PRO A 558 0.42 53.99 85.59
CA PRO A 558 0.30 55.38 86.04
C PRO A 558 1.57 56.15 85.65
N ILE A 559 1.37 57.26 84.93
CA ILE A 559 2.44 58.19 84.51
C ILE A 559 3.15 58.66 85.78
N LYS A 560 4.31 58.06 86.08
CA LYS A 560 5.14 58.50 87.21
C LYS A 560 6.02 59.71 86.90
N ASP A 561 6.16 60.09 85.63
CA ASP A 561 6.80 61.35 85.26
C ASP A 561 6.39 61.81 83.85
N PRO A 562 6.00 63.09 83.66
CA PRO A 562 5.78 63.67 82.35
C PRO A 562 7.13 64.05 81.75
N VAL A 563 7.73 63.14 80.99
CA VAL A 563 8.86 63.47 80.10
C VAL A 563 8.29 63.46 78.69
N LYS A 564 7.95 64.64 78.18
CA LYS A 564 8.78 65.51 77.34
C LYS A 564 9.12 64.86 76.02
N GLU A 565 8.34 65.30 75.03
CA GLU A 565 8.56 65.25 73.60
C GLU A 565 8.67 63.84 73.03
N TRP A 566 7.96 63.64 71.93
CA TRP A 566 8.32 62.95 70.69
C TRP A 566 7.07 63.06 69.83
#